data_AF-A0A8J8DD24-F1
#
_entry.id   AF-A0A8J8DD24-F1
#
_cell.length_a   1.000
_cell.length_b   1.000
_cell.length_c   1.000
_cell.angle_alpha   90.00
_cell.angle_beta   90.00
_cell.angle_gamma   90.00
#
_symmetry.space_group_name_H-M   'P 1'
#
loop_
_entity.id
_entity.type
_entity.pdbx_description
1 polymer ?
#
loop_
_entity_poly.entity_id
_entity_poly.type
_entity_poly.pdbx_seq_one_letter_code
_entity_poly.pdbx_strand_id
1 'polypeptide(L)'
;MKEKIMSILGFGGLGMTLSFFLIVLLYPSYTAMEKLMPIYLAGMLLGCMLGIFKAKLNASGYAFILGFSITAMLYLIWLHFPFTMAYSFAFLALVVFVMWIVESTSTLDIAIVPFAYFGGFILASLVFRNVEMHKIEGSIMSIVLVGVAGAGVSLIMSLFKAFMETAQAFRKKI
;
A
#
# COMPACT_ATOMS: atom_id res chain seq x y z
N MET A 1 -11.02 -13.00 -14.44
CA MET A 1 -11.27 -11.54 -14.29
C MET A 1 -10.70 -10.98 -13.00
N LYS A 2 -10.98 -11.58 -11.84
CA LYS A 2 -10.46 -11.15 -10.53
C LYS A 2 -8.94 -10.99 -10.47
N GLU A 3 -8.17 -12.00 -10.90
CA GLU A 3 -6.70 -11.97 -10.88
C GLU A 3 -6.10 -10.86 -11.76
N LYS A 4 -6.71 -10.60 -12.92
CA LYS A 4 -6.26 -9.53 -13.82
C LYS A 4 -6.43 -8.17 -13.17
N ILE A 5 -7.55 -7.94 -12.47
CA ILE A 5 -7.79 -6.70 -11.72
C ILE A 5 -6.78 -6.57 -10.57
N MET A 6 -6.55 -7.64 -9.80
CA MET A 6 -5.56 -7.61 -8.72
C MET A 6 -4.15 -7.31 -9.22
N SER A 7 -3.77 -7.85 -10.38
CA SER A 7 -2.50 -7.52 -11.01
C SER A 7 -2.40 -6.06 -11.44
N ILE A 8 -3.45 -5.53 -12.09
CA ILE A 8 -3.51 -4.12 -12.47
C ILE A 8 -3.36 -3.22 -11.24
N LEU A 9 -4.06 -3.53 -10.15
CA LEU A 9 -4.00 -2.76 -8.90
C LEU A 9 -2.63 -2.87 -8.21
N GLY A 10 -2.05 -4.08 -8.16
CA GLY A 10 -0.73 -4.31 -7.56
C GLY A 10 0.37 -3.53 -8.29
N PHE A 11 0.41 -3.64 -9.62
CA PHE A 11 1.37 -2.86 -10.42
C PHE A 11 1.05 -1.37 -10.47
N GLY A 12 -0.22 -0.98 -10.44
CA GLY A 12 -0.63 0.43 -10.31
C GLY A 12 -0.11 1.05 -9.01
N GLY A 13 -0.24 0.31 -7.89
CA GLY A 13 0.35 0.68 -6.61
C GLY A 13 1.88 0.78 -6.64
N LEU A 14 2.55 -0.19 -7.28
CA LEU A 14 3.99 -0.11 -7.51
C LEU A 14 4.38 1.15 -8.30
N GLY A 15 3.65 1.46 -9.37
CA GLY A 15 3.87 2.65 -10.20
C GLY A 15 3.70 3.96 -9.42
N MET A 16 2.68 4.03 -8.55
CA MET A 16 2.49 5.13 -7.61
C MET A 16 3.69 5.31 -6.66
N THR A 17 4.18 4.22 -6.10
CA THR A 17 5.33 4.23 -5.17
C THR A 17 6.63 4.62 -5.87
N LEU A 18 6.88 4.11 -7.08
CA LEU A 18 8.04 4.51 -7.87
C LEU A 18 7.99 6.01 -8.22
N SER A 19 6.81 6.53 -8.53
CA SER A 19 6.61 7.97 -8.76
C SER A 19 6.94 8.79 -7.52
N PHE A 20 6.48 8.35 -6.34
CA PHE A 20 6.81 8.99 -5.08
C PHE A 20 8.32 9.08 -4.87
N PHE A 21 9.05 7.97 -5.03
CA PHE A 21 10.50 7.97 -4.87
C PHE A 21 11.20 8.85 -5.90
N LEU A 22 10.78 8.81 -7.16
CA LEU A 22 11.32 9.67 -8.20
C LEU A 22 11.12 11.15 -7.86
N ILE A 23 9.94 11.52 -7.37
CA ILE A 23 9.63 12.89 -6.94
C ILE A 23 10.52 13.30 -5.78
N VAL A 24 10.61 12.48 -4.73
CA VAL A 24 11.44 12.75 -3.55
C VAL A 24 12.92 12.89 -3.90
N LEU A 25 13.41 12.12 -4.87
CA LEU A 25 14.82 12.13 -5.28
C LEU A 25 15.18 13.29 -6.21
N LEU A 26 14.27 13.71 -7.10
CA LEU A 26 14.61 14.62 -8.21
C LEU A 26 14.02 16.03 -8.06
N TYR A 27 12.95 16.20 -7.28
CA TYR A 27 12.24 17.47 -7.18
C TYR A 27 12.49 18.13 -5.81
N PRO A 28 12.70 19.46 -5.76
CA PRO A 28 12.79 20.18 -4.51
C PRO A 28 11.50 20.04 -3.68
N SER A 29 11.63 19.99 -2.35
CA SER A 29 10.50 19.80 -1.42
C SER A 29 9.42 20.89 -1.48
N TYR A 30 9.76 22.08 -1.94
CA TYR A 30 8.84 23.21 -2.12
C TYR A 30 8.14 23.20 -3.49
N THR A 31 8.34 22.17 -4.31
CA THR A 31 7.66 22.08 -5.61
C THR A 31 6.16 21.90 -5.40
N ALA A 32 5.37 22.79 -6.01
CA ALA A 32 3.92 22.77 -5.91
C ALA A 32 3.32 21.44 -6.37
N MET A 33 2.36 20.93 -5.61
CA MET A 33 1.81 19.58 -5.80
C MET A 33 1.07 19.42 -7.14
N GLU A 34 0.53 20.50 -7.69
CA GLU A 34 -0.12 20.54 -9.00
C GLU A 34 0.84 20.15 -10.12
N LYS A 35 2.13 20.51 -9.99
CA LYS A 35 3.18 20.16 -10.96
C LYS A 35 3.63 18.70 -10.83
N LEU A 36 3.49 18.12 -9.64
CA LEU A 36 3.91 16.75 -9.33
C LEU A 36 2.80 15.72 -9.63
N MET A 37 1.54 16.13 -9.58
CA MET A 37 0.38 15.24 -9.81
C MET A 37 0.43 14.46 -11.14
N PRO A 38 0.83 15.06 -12.27
CA PRO A 38 0.96 14.32 -13.53
C PRO A 38 1.95 13.16 -13.45
N ILE A 39 3.01 13.26 -12.63
CA ILE A 39 4.01 12.19 -12.46
C ILE A 39 3.39 10.99 -11.73
N TYR A 40 2.65 11.25 -10.64
CA TYR A 40 1.90 10.20 -9.94
C TYR A 40 0.91 9.50 -10.86
N LEU A 41 0.12 10.28 -11.61
CA LEU A 41 -0.86 9.72 -12.54
C LEU A 41 -0.18 8.91 -13.65
N ALA A 42 0.91 9.42 -14.23
CA ALA A 42 1.67 8.72 -15.26
C ALA A 42 2.23 7.40 -14.73
N GLY A 43 2.85 7.39 -13.56
CA GLY A 43 3.38 6.16 -12.98
C GLY A 43 2.30 5.15 -12.62
N MET A 44 1.16 5.59 -12.07
CA MET A 44 0.01 4.71 -11.84
C MET A 44 -0.50 4.10 -13.15
N LEU A 45 -0.67 4.89 -14.20
CA LEU A 45 -1.14 4.41 -15.50
C LEU A 45 -0.16 3.43 -16.13
N LEU A 46 1.14 3.73 -16.11
CA LEU A 46 2.19 2.81 -16.59
C LEU A 46 2.19 1.51 -15.78
N GLY A 47 2.06 1.59 -14.45
CA GLY A 47 1.89 0.42 -13.58
C GLY A 47 0.67 -0.41 -13.97
N CYS A 48 -0.50 0.23 -14.09
CA CYS A 48 -1.73 -0.44 -14.54
C CYS A 48 -1.56 -1.12 -15.91
N MET A 49 -0.92 -0.46 -16.87
CA MET A 49 -0.60 -1.03 -18.19
C MET A 49 0.27 -2.28 -18.05
N LEU A 50 1.33 -2.24 -17.24
CA LEU A 50 2.18 -3.41 -16.97
C LEU A 50 1.39 -4.57 -16.34
N GLY A 51 0.45 -4.27 -15.43
CA GLY A 51 -0.41 -5.28 -14.82
C GLY A 51 -1.41 -5.93 -15.78
N ILE A 52 -1.79 -5.25 -16.87
CA ILE A 52 -2.57 -5.86 -17.96
C ILE A 52 -1.77 -6.96 -18.66
N PHE A 53 -0.47 -6.73 -18.88
CA PHE A 53 0.42 -7.64 -19.60
C PHE A 53 1.00 -8.76 -18.72
N LYS A 54 1.24 -8.49 -17.43
CA LYS A 54 1.72 -9.49 -16.44
C LYS A 54 0.56 -9.98 -15.57
N ALA A 55 -0.20 -10.94 -16.08
CA ALA A 55 -1.55 -11.26 -15.59
C ALA A 55 -1.65 -12.04 -14.26
N LYS A 56 -0.58 -12.28 -13.50
CA LYS A 56 -0.61 -13.20 -12.34
C LYS A 56 -0.02 -12.58 -11.07
N LEU A 57 -0.74 -11.62 -10.49
CA LEU A 57 -0.50 -11.17 -9.11
C LEU A 57 -1.82 -11.11 -8.36
N ASN A 58 -1.79 -11.39 -7.07
CA ASN A 58 -2.98 -11.44 -6.22
C ASN A 58 -2.76 -10.63 -4.93
N ALA A 59 -1.74 -11.00 -4.15
CA ALA A 59 -1.50 -10.41 -2.83
C ALA A 59 -1.22 -8.91 -2.89
N SER A 60 -0.44 -8.48 -3.88
CA SER A 60 -0.13 -7.08 -4.13
C SER A 60 -1.36 -6.23 -4.46
N GLY A 61 -2.34 -6.76 -5.18
CA GLY A 61 -3.60 -6.05 -5.46
C GLY A 61 -4.42 -5.81 -4.19
N TYR A 62 -4.51 -6.83 -3.32
CA TYR A 62 -5.13 -6.68 -2.00
C TYR A 62 -4.37 -5.69 -1.11
N ALA A 63 -3.03 -5.74 -1.13
CA ALA A 63 -2.19 -4.82 -0.38
C ALA A 63 -2.45 -3.36 -0.78
N PHE A 64 -2.55 -3.07 -2.09
CA PHE A 64 -2.92 -1.75 -2.59
C PHE A 64 -4.28 -1.28 -2.08
N ILE A 65 -5.32 -2.11 -2.20
CA ILE A 65 -6.66 -1.78 -1.71
C ILE A 65 -6.62 -1.51 -0.21
N LEU A 66 -5.90 -2.33 0.54
CA LEU A 66 -5.80 -2.23 1.99
C LEU A 66 -5.08 -0.95 2.43
N GLY A 67 -3.96 -0.61 1.80
CA GLY A 67 -3.23 0.63 2.04
C GLY A 67 -4.08 1.87 1.75
N PHE A 68 -4.82 1.86 0.64
CA PHE A 68 -5.76 2.94 0.31
C PHE A 68 -6.90 3.05 1.34
N SER A 69 -7.57 1.92 1.62
CA SER A 69 -8.78 1.90 2.45
C SER A 69 -8.49 2.28 3.90
N ILE A 70 -7.44 1.73 4.49
CA ILE A 70 -7.06 2.04 5.88
C ILE A 70 -6.65 3.50 6.01
N THR A 71 -5.86 4.01 5.07
CA THR A 71 -5.44 5.40 5.07
C THR A 71 -6.66 6.31 4.95
N ALA A 72 -7.55 6.04 3.99
CA ALA A 72 -8.80 6.80 3.82
C ALA A 72 -9.68 6.76 5.07
N MET A 73 -9.82 5.60 5.73
CA MET A 73 -10.57 5.47 6.97
C MET A 73 -9.95 6.28 8.11
N LEU A 74 -8.62 6.28 8.26
CA LEU A 74 -7.95 7.14 9.23
C LEU A 74 -8.23 8.62 8.96
N TYR A 75 -8.18 9.04 7.68
CA TYR A 75 -8.55 10.41 7.33
C TYR A 75 -9.97 10.75 7.78
N LEU A 76 -10.94 9.90 7.46
CA LEU A 76 -12.34 10.10 7.82
C LEU A 76 -12.55 10.07 9.34
N ILE A 77 -11.89 9.17 10.06
CA ILE A 77 -12.00 9.07 11.53
C ILE A 77 -11.51 10.36 12.18
N TRP A 78 -10.33 10.86 11.80
CA TRP A 78 -9.79 12.07 12.42
C TRP A 78 -10.60 13.31 12.09
N LEU A 79 -11.32 13.34 10.98
CA LEU A 79 -12.23 14.44 10.66
C LEU A 79 -13.50 14.46 11.52
N HIS A 80 -13.89 13.33 12.10
CA HIS A 80 -15.17 13.19 12.81
C HIS A 80 -15.02 12.87 14.30
N PHE A 81 -13.86 12.40 14.73
CA PHE A 81 -13.63 11.90 16.09
C PHE A 81 -12.34 12.48 16.68
N PRO A 82 -12.27 12.63 18.01
CA PRO A 82 -11.05 13.04 18.68
C PRO A 82 -9.92 12.04 18.41
N PHE A 83 -8.71 12.58 18.28
CA PHE A 83 -7.52 11.78 17.99
C PHE A 83 -7.23 10.74 19.08
N THR A 84 -6.87 9.53 18.66
CA THR A 84 -6.34 8.49 19.55
C THR A 84 -5.36 7.57 18.83
N MET A 85 -4.19 7.32 19.42
CA MET A 85 -3.20 6.42 18.82
C MET A 85 -3.73 4.97 18.69
N ALA A 86 -4.69 4.58 19.52
CA ALA A 86 -5.22 3.21 19.59
C ALA A 86 -5.82 2.73 18.25
N TYR A 87 -6.54 3.59 17.53
CA TYR A 87 -7.10 3.20 16.23
C TYR A 87 -6.01 2.91 15.20
N SER A 88 -4.89 3.63 15.25
CA SER A 88 -3.73 3.38 14.37
C SER A 88 -3.18 1.96 14.55
N PHE A 89 -3.01 1.54 15.81
CA PHE A 89 -2.55 0.18 16.13
C PHE A 89 -3.58 -0.88 15.77
N ALA A 90 -4.87 -0.61 15.98
CA ALA A 90 -5.93 -1.52 15.56
C ALA A 90 -5.93 -1.74 14.04
N PHE A 91 -5.70 -0.68 13.25
CA PHE A 91 -5.55 -0.81 11.80
C PHE A 91 -4.28 -1.57 11.40
N LEU A 92 -3.15 -1.39 12.10
CA LEU A 92 -1.96 -2.21 11.85
C LEU A 92 -2.22 -3.71 12.14
N ALA A 93 -2.93 -4.03 13.22
CA ALA A 93 -3.35 -5.40 13.51
C ALA A 93 -4.26 -5.96 12.40
N LEU A 94 -5.16 -5.13 11.85
CA LEU A 94 -5.97 -5.50 10.69
C LEU A 94 -5.10 -5.79 9.46
N VAL A 95 -4.04 -5.01 9.21
CA VAL A 95 -3.09 -5.28 8.12
C VAL A 95 -2.46 -6.67 8.28
N VAL A 96 -1.99 -7.00 9.49
CA VAL A 96 -1.44 -8.33 9.79
C VAL A 96 -2.46 -9.43 9.45
N PHE A 97 -3.69 -9.27 9.95
CA PHE A 97 -4.75 -10.25 9.78
C PHE A 97 -5.11 -10.48 8.29
N VAL A 98 -5.31 -9.41 7.54
CA VAL A 98 -5.68 -9.52 6.12
C VAL A 98 -4.53 -10.12 5.31
N MET A 99 -3.30 -9.66 5.52
CA MET A 99 -2.14 -10.15 4.77
C MET A 99 -1.76 -11.59 5.13
N TRP A 100 -2.13 -12.08 6.32
CA TRP A 100 -2.02 -13.49 6.67
C TRP A 100 -2.96 -14.38 5.83
N ILE A 101 -4.18 -13.93 5.59
CA ILE A 101 -5.20 -14.72 4.88
C ILE A 101 -4.91 -14.75 3.38
N VAL A 102 -4.45 -13.64 2.81
CA VAL A 102 -4.22 -13.52 1.36
C VAL A 102 -3.02 -14.37 0.94
N GLU A 103 -3.18 -15.17 -0.10
CA GLU A 103 -2.12 -16.01 -0.67
C GLU A 103 -1.37 -15.27 -1.78
N SER A 104 -0.05 -15.36 -1.74
CA SER A 104 0.82 -14.84 -2.79
C SER A 104 0.95 -15.87 -3.90
N THR A 105 0.83 -15.41 -5.15
CA THR A 105 0.84 -16.31 -6.31
C THR A 105 2.25 -16.59 -6.85
N SER A 106 3.22 -15.74 -6.53
CA SER A 106 4.60 -15.87 -6.99
C SER A 106 5.56 -15.03 -6.13
N THR A 107 6.87 -15.26 -6.27
CA THR A 107 7.91 -14.44 -5.62
C THR A 107 7.82 -12.96 -6.04
N LEU A 108 7.43 -12.70 -7.29
CA LEU A 108 7.22 -11.34 -7.78
C LEU A 108 6.06 -10.64 -7.04
N ASP A 109 4.98 -11.39 -6.74
CA ASP A 109 3.84 -10.89 -5.97
C ASP A 109 4.29 -10.44 -4.57
N ILE A 110 5.05 -11.28 -3.87
CA ILE A 110 5.60 -10.98 -2.54
C ILE A 110 6.48 -9.72 -2.57
N ALA A 111 7.34 -9.58 -3.59
CA ALA A 111 8.22 -8.43 -3.72
C ALA A 111 7.45 -7.12 -3.98
N ILE A 112 6.32 -7.20 -4.70
CA ILE A 112 5.51 -6.02 -5.06
C ILE A 112 4.59 -5.59 -3.91
N VAL A 113 4.12 -6.52 -3.05
CA VAL A 113 3.20 -6.26 -1.92
C VAL A 113 3.50 -4.98 -1.12
N PRO A 114 4.70 -4.76 -0.55
CA PRO A 114 4.95 -3.56 0.25
C PRO A 114 4.84 -2.27 -0.55
N PHE A 115 5.30 -2.28 -1.80
CA PHE A 115 5.22 -1.12 -2.68
C PHE A 115 3.79 -0.87 -3.15
N ALA A 116 3.01 -1.93 -3.36
CA ALA A 116 1.59 -1.80 -3.69
C ALA A 116 0.80 -1.23 -2.51
N TYR A 117 1.03 -1.72 -1.28
CA TYR A 117 0.44 -1.14 -0.06
C TYR A 117 0.77 0.34 0.08
N PHE A 118 2.06 0.67 0.01
CA PHE A 118 2.52 2.05 0.12
C PHE A 118 1.95 2.94 -0.99
N GLY A 119 1.77 2.40 -2.20
CA GLY A 119 1.14 3.09 -3.31
C GLY A 119 -0.34 3.42 -3.04
N GLY A 120 -1.05 2.52 -2.38
CA GLY A 120 -2.42 2.77 -1.91
C GLY A 120 -2.47 3.87 -0.85
N PHE A 121 -1.54 3.85 0.11
CA PHE A 121 -1.37 4.92 1.10
C PHE A 121 -1.08 6.28 0.45
N ILE A 122 -0.18 6.33 -0.53
CA ILE A 122 0.11 7.56 -1.28
C ILE A 122 -1.17 8.03 -1.98
N LEU A 123 -1.85 7.16 -2.72
CA LEU A 123 -3.06 7.53 -3.45
C LEU A 123 -4.14 8.10 -2.52
N ALA A 124 -4.39 7.48 -1.37
CA ALA A 124 -5.33 8.01 -0.39
C ALA A 124 -4.89 9.39 0.13
N SER A 125 -3.61 9.56 0.44
CA SER A 125 -3.05 10.85 0.87
C SER A 125 -3.19 11.92 -0.22
N LEU A 126 -3.10 11.56 -1.51
CA LEU A 126 -3.36 12.47 -2.62
C LEU A 126 -4.83 12.88 -2.71
N VAL A 127 -5.76 11.94 -2.51
CA VAL A 127 -7.20 12.21 -2.51
C VAL A 127 -7.57 13.20 -1.40
N PHE A 128 -7.00 13.04 -0.21
CA PHE A 128 -7.25 13.90 0.95
C PHE A 128 -6.25 15.06 1.11
N ARG A 129 -5.46 15.39 0.08
CA ARG A 129 -4.39 16.40 0.17
C ARG A 129 -4.83 17.79 0.63
N ASN A 130 -6.09 18.16 0.38
CA ASN A 130 -6.66 19.47 0.72
C ASN A 130 -7.24 19.50 2.14
N VAL A 131 -7.20 18.37 2.86
CA VAL A 131 -7.62 18.30 4.25
C VAL A 131 -6.48 18.78 5.14
N GLU A 132 -6.76 19.75 6.00
CA GLU A 132 -5.79 20.36 6.90
C GLU A 132 -5.49 19.47 8.12
N MET A 133 -5.05 18.24 7.88
CA MET A 133 -4.75 17.28 8.96
C MET A 133 -3.72 17.78 9.96
N HIS A 134 -2.83 18.69 9.56
CA HIS A 134 -1.86 19.31 10.45
C HIS A 134 -2.51 20.09 11.61
N LYS A 135 -3.79 20.47 11.50
CA LYS A 135 -4.53 21.13 12.59
C LYS A 135 -5.01 20.15 13.67
N ILE A 136 -5.02 18.85 13.37
CA ILE A 136 -5.42 17.79 14.29
C ILE A 136 -4.17 17.13 14.83
N GLU A 137 -3.84 17.41 16.09
CA GLU A 137 -2.62 16.92 16.73
C GLU A 137 -2.50 15.39 16.65
N GLY A 138 -1.31 14.91 16.26
CA GLY A 138 -1.02 13.47 16.13
C GLY A 138 -1.60 12.76 14.90
N SER A 139 -2.53 13.38 14.16
CA SER A 139 -3.22 12.72 13.03
C SER A 139 -2.28 12.36 11.87
N ILE A 140 -1.39 13.28 11.45
CA ILE A 140 -0.40 13.02 10.39
C ILE A 140 0.54 11.89 10.82
N MET A 141 1.01 11.92 12.07
CA MET A 141 1.91 10.89 12.58
C MET A 141 1.24 9.52 12.57
N SER A 142 -0.03 9.42 12.97
CA SER A 142 -0.85 8.20 12.87
C SER A 142 -0.96 7.70 11.43
N ILE A 143 -1.32 8.58 10.50
CA ILE A 143 -1.50 8.23 9.08
C ILE A 143 -0.19 7.72 8.47
N VAL A 144 0.93 8.42 8.73
CA VAL A 144 2.26 8.04 8.24
C VAL A 144 2.73 6.74 8.91
N LEU A 145 2.51 6.57 10.21
CA LEU A 145 2.85 5.36 10.94
C LEU A 145 2.14 4.15 10.30
N VAL A 146 0.83 4.23 10.09
CA VAL A 146 0.07 3.11 9.52
C VAL A 146 0.46 2.87 8.05
N GLY A 147 0.68 3.93 7.27
CA GLY A 147 1.14 3.82 5.88
C GLY A 147 2.51 3.16 5.73
N VAL A 148 3.51 3.61 6.49
CA VAL A 148 4.90 3.12 6.38
C VAL A 148 5.07 1.79 7.10
N ALA A 149 4.62 1.69 8.36
CA ALA A 149 4.72 0.44 9.12
C ALA A 149 3.83 -0.65 8.50
N GLY A 150 2.67 -0.30 7.95
CA GLY A 150 1.80 -1.23 7.23
C GLY A 150 2.47 -1.82 5.99
N ALA A 151 3.26 -1.03 5.25
CA ALA A 151 4.07 -1.56 4.15
C ALA A 151 5.11 -2.57 4.65
N GLY A 152 5.84 -2.24 5.72
CA GLY A 152 6.80 -3.16 6.35
C GLY A 152 6.15 -4.45 6.86
N VAL A 153 5.03 -4.34 7.55
CA VAL A 153 4.23 -5.48 8.02
C VAL A 153 3.77 -6.34 6.84
N SER A 154 3.26 -5.74 5.77
CA SER A 154 2.78 -6.49 4.60
C SER A 154 3.89 -7.34 3.94
N LEU A 155 5.12 -6.82 3.91
CA LEU A 155 6.30 -7.57 3.46
C LEU A 155 6.62 -8.75 4.40
N ILE A 156 6.73 -8.49 5.70
CA ILE A 156 7.06 -9.51 6.70
C ILE A 156 6.03 -10.64 6.64
N MET A 157 4.74 -10.31 6.60
CA MET A 157 3.66 -11.30 6.56
C MET A 157 3.70 -12.13 5.28
N SER A 158 3.95 -11.50 4.13
CA SER A 158 4.02 -12.20 2.84
C SER A 158 5.23 -13.15 2.77
N LEU A 159 6.39 -12.71 3.29
CA LEU A 159 7.58 -13.55 3.40
C LEU A 159 7.37 -14.73 4.36
N PHE A 160 6.83 -14.44 5.55
CA PHE A 160 6.59 -15.45 6.57
C PHE A 160 5.64 -16.54 6.08
N LYS A 161 4.57 -16.15 5.39
CA LYS A 161 3.62 -17.10 4.81
C LYS A 161 4.25 -17.97 3.73
N ALA A 162 5.01 -17.38 2.80
CA ALA A 162 5.71 -18.13 1.77
C ALA A 162 6.73 -19.13 2.36
N PHE A 163 7.41 -18.75 3.44
CA PHE A 163 8.29 -19.64 4.17
C PHE A 163 7.53 -20.82 4.80
N MET A 164 6.41 -20.56 5.46
CA MET A 164 5.56 -21.60 6.07
C MET A 164 5.02 -22.59 5.05
N GLU A 165 4.54 -22.11 3.89
CA GLU A 165 4.06 -22.97 2.80
C GLU A 165 5.17 -23.88 2.26
N THR A 166 6.38 -23.33 2.09
CA THR A 166 7.55 -24.09 1.64
C THR A 166 7.97 -25.15 2.67
N ALA A 167 7.98 -24.80 3.95
CA ALA A 167 8.32 -25.72 5.03
C ALA A 167 7.29 -26.87 5.16
N GLN A 168 6.00 -26.57 5.01
CA GLN A 168 4.95 -27.59 5.01
C GLN A 168 5.04 -28.53 3.81
N ALA A 169 5.36 -28.01 2.61
CA ALA A 169 5.57 -28.83 1.42
C ALA A 169 6.77 -29.79 1.58
N PHE A 170 7.84 -29.33 2.24
CA PHE A 170 9.00 -30.17 2.54
C PHE A 170 8.66 -31.28 3.54
N ARG A 171 7.89 -30.96 4.60
CA ARG A 171 7.44 -31.94 5.60
C ARG A 171 6.54 -33.03 5.02
N LYS A 172 5.75 -32.75 3.98
CA LYS A 172 4.91 -33.76 3.31
C LYS A 172 5.68 -34.70 2.37
N LYS A 173 6.94 -34.39 2.04
CA LYS A 173 7.79 -35.21 1.15
C LYS A 173 8.72 -36.18 1.89
N ILE A 174 8.85 -36.00 3.21
CA ILE A 174 9.58 -36.90 4.13
C ILE A 174 8.56 -37.86 4.74
#